data_AF-A0AAE0HRV9-F1
#
_entry.id   AF-A0AAE0HRV9-F1
#
_cell.length_a   1.000
_cell.length_b   1.000
_cell.length_c   1.000
_cell.angle_alpha   90.00
_cell.angle_beta   90.00
_cell.angle_gamma   90.00
#
_symmetry.space_group_name_H-M   'P 1'
#
loop_
_entity.id
_entity.type
_entity.pdbx_description
1 polymer ?
#
loop_
_entity_poly.entity_id
_entity_poly.type
_entity_poly.pdbx_seq_one_letter_code
_entity_poly.pdbx_strand_id
1 'polypeptide(L)'
;MVLLTTAFAAILGLATASPLLATDLTKRGQNTCTVDSFANTTTFVLKEYQVDTVKNGSTTQTIATMSVENPGSGDTYRLFQIPITTGGGTWSVCRAGPEPLPSQLVRCQYLIERPSHTIGFRFQWYCGSSTDAGKLVLFDATVVGELPTEVCVARDGTGGVTQSCALPATPLPLEVENIYWEDADTATS
;
A
#
# COMPACT_ATOMS: atom_id res chain seq x y z
N MET A 1 -35.36 28.37 53.16
CA MET A 1 -36.26 28.85 52.08
C MET A 1 -35.39 29.59 51.08
N VAL A 2 -34.83 28.93 50.07
CA VAL A 2 -35.45 28.53 48.79
C VAL A 2 -36.12 29.71 48.09
N LEU A 3 -35.47 30.24 47.06
CA LEU A 3 -36.12 30.51 45.79
C LEU A 3 -35.13 30.27 44.64
N LEU A 4 -35.44 29.21 43.89
CA LEU A 4 -34.93 28.88 42.56
C LEU A 4 -35.22 30.02 41.59
N THR A 5 -34.29 30.32 40.70
CA THR A 5 -34.61 30.68 39.31
C THR A 5 -33.60 30.02 38.38
N THR A 6 -34.08 29.00 37.68
CA THR A 6 -33.43 28.29 36.59
C THR A 6 -33.45 29.15 35.33
N ALA A 7 -32.29 29.35 34.70
CA ALA A 7 -32.20 29.78 33.31
C ALA A 7 -31.37 28.73 32.54
N PHE A 8 -32.09 27.85 31.84
CA PHE A 8 -31.56 26.99 30.80
C PHE A 8 -31.28 27.86 29.57
N ALA A 9 -30.01 28.09 29.25
CA ALA A 9 -29.61 28.56 27.93
C ALA A 9 -29.12 27.36 27.13
N ALA A 10 -29.90 26.97 26.12
CA ALA A 10 -29.56 25.94 25.17
C ALA A 10 -28.30 26.35 24.39
N ILE A 11 -27.23 25.57 24.55
CA ILE A 11 -26.07 25.65 23.66
C ILE A 11 -26.46 24.91 22.38
N LEU A 12 -26.82 25.67 21.34
CA LEU A 12 -26.82 25.17 19.97
C LEU A 12 -25.39 24.70 19.66
N GLY A 13 -25.18 23.39 19.63
CA GLY A 13 -24.03 22.79 18.97
C GLY A 13 -24.17 23.00 17.48
N LEU A 14 -23.61 24.10 16.96
CA LEU A 14 -23.22 24.15 15.56
C LEU A 14 -22.12 23.10 15.38
N ALA A 15 -22.48 21.97 14.80
CA ALA A 15 -21.53 21.09 14.15
C ALA A 15 -20.93 21.89 12.98
N THR A 16 -19.83 22.61 13.25
CA THR A 16 -18.95 23.05 12.19
C THR A 16 -18.35 21.79 11.60
N ALA A 17 -18.91 21.36 10.46
CA ALA A 17 -18.28 20.40 9.58
C ALA A 17 -16.82 20.82 9.44
N SER A 18 -15.91 20.00 9.96
CA SER A 18 -14.48 20.24 9.82
C SER A 18 -14.14 20.09 8.34
N PRO A 19 -13.70 21.14 7.63
CA PRO A 19 -13.17 20.97 6.30
C PRO A 19 -11.71 20.53 6.47
N LEU A 20 -11.52 19.27 6.88
CA LEU A 20 -10.21 18.65 6.97
C LEU A 20 -10.19 17.48 5.99
N LEU A 21 -10.06 17.78 4.69
CA LEU A 21 -9.39 16.90 3.72
C LEU A 21 -9.22 17.53 2.30
N ALA A 22 -9.16 18.86 2.18
CA ALA A 22 -8.86 19.52 0.90
C ALA A 22 -7.61 20.40 0.98
N THR A 23 -6.67 20.04 1.85
CA THR A 23 -5.39 20.73 1.95
C THR A 23 -4.45 20.21 0.86
N ASP A 24 -4.58 20.82 -0.32
CA ASP A 24 -3.46 21.20 -1.17
C ASP A 24 -2.57 20.05 -1.70
N LEU A 25 -3.19 19.13 -2.44
CA LEU A 25 -2.47 18.18 -3.30
C LEU A 25 -1.66 18.90 -4.41
N THR A 26 -2.01 20.15 -4.72
CA THR A 26 -1.36 21.00 -5.73
C THR A 26 0.00 21.57 -5.32
N LYS A 27 0.28 21.81 -4.03
CA LYS A 27 1.58 22.34 -3.55
C LYS A 27 2.62 21.30 -3.15
N ARG A 28 2.29 20.01 -3.11
CA ARG A 28 3.27 18.92 -2.85
C ARG A 28 3.90 18.35 -4.13
N GLY A 29 3.84 19.08 -5.24
CA GLY A 29 4.67 18.81 -6.41
C GLY A 29 6.13 19.07 -6.07
N GLN A 30 6.98 18.03 -6.11
CA GLN A 30 8.33 18.13 -6.68
C GLN A 30 9.17 16.82 -6.69
N ASN A 31 8.70 15.71 -6.10
CA ASN A 31 9.27 14.38 -6.33
C ASN A 31 8.21 13.39 -6.89
N THR A 32 7.23 13.94 -7.59
CA THR A 32 5.97 13.30 -7.97
C THR A 32 6.14 12.44 -9.20
N CYS A 33 5.64 11.22 -9.17
CA CYS A 33 5.46 10.40 -10.36
C CYS A 33 4.74 11.22 -11.46
N THR A 34 5.18 11.07 -12.71
CA THR A 34 4.48 11.64 -13.88
C THR A 34 3.94 10.51 -14.73
N VAL A 35 2.86 10.74 -15.48
CA VAL A 35 2.33 9.72 -16.40
C VAL A 35 3.40 9.24 -17.38
N ASP A 36 4.24 10.15 -17.89
CA ASP A 36 5.33 9.83 -18.81
C ASP A 36 6.37 8.89 -18.19
N SER A 37 6.54 8.93 -16.86
CA SER A 37 7.42 8.02 -16.13
C SER A 37 6.95 6.55 -16.21
N PHE A 38 5.71 6.29 -16.66
CA PHE A 38 5.15 4.95 -16.79
C PHE A 38 4.80 4.56 -18.22
N ALA A 39 4.85 5.49 -19.18
CA ALA A 39 4.40 5.25 -20.55
C ALA A 39 5.12 4.05 -21.22
N ASN A 40 6.35 3.75 -20.78
CA ASN A 40 7.17 2.64 -21.28
C ASN A 40 7.53 1.61 -20.20
N THR A 41 6.84 1.63 -19.07
CA THR A 41 7.10 0.69 -17.97
C THR A 41 6.47 -0.65 -18.28
N THR A 42 7.30 -1.69 -18.39
CA THR A 42 6.85 -3.08 -18.57
C THR A 42 6.98 -3.91 -17.30
N THR A 43 7.83 -3.49 -16.36
CA THR A 43 8.09 -4.25 -15.13
C THR A 43 8.23 -3.35 -13.91
N PHE A 44 7.75 -3.85 -12.77
CA PHE A 44 8.09 -3.38 -11.44
C PHE A 44 9.13 -4.32 -10.83
N VAL A 45 9.77 -3.92 -9.75
CA VAL A 45 10.82 -4.75 -9.14
C VAL A 45 10.56 -5.01 -7.67
N LEU A 46 10.39 -6.26 -7.30
CA LEU A 46 10.36 -6.70 -5.91
C LEU A 46 11.80 -6.74 -5.36
N LYS A 47 12.13 -5.84 -4.43
CA LYS A 47 13.48 -5.64 -3.87
C LYS A 47 13.68 -6.41 -2.56
N GLU A 48 12.63 -6.51 -1.75
CA GLU A 48 12.60 -7.27 -0.48
C GLU A 48 11.47 -8.28 -0.51
N TYR A 49 11.73 -9.48 -0.01
CA TYR A 49 10.73 -10.51 0.24
C TYR A 49 11.16 -11.37 1.41
N GLN A 50 10.38 -11.34 2.47
CA GLN A 50 10.54 -12.17 3.66
C GLN A 50 9.17 -12.60 4.17
N VAL A 51 9.03 -13.87 4.51
CA VAL A 51 7.83 -14.44 5.11
C VAL A 51 8.20 -15.09 6.42
N ASP A 52 7.64 -14.59 7.51
CA ASP A 52 7.86 -15.12 8.85
C ASP A 52 6.62 -15.87 9.33
N THR A 53 6.85 -17.05 9.92
CA THR A 53 5.84 -17.74 10.71
C THR A 53 6.05 -17.35 12.17
N VAL A 54 5.05 -16.68 12.73
CA VAL A 54 5.05 -16.17 14.09
C VAL A 54 4.09 -16.99 14.93
N LYS A 55 4.57 -17.50 16.05
CA LYS A 55 3.79 -18.20 17.06
C LYS A 55 3.63 -17.32 18.29
N ASN A 56 2.38 -17.05 18.65
CA ASN A 56 2.01 -16.35 19.88
C ASN A 56 1.10 -17.26 20.71
N GLY A 57 1.67 -17.94 21.70
CA GLY A 57 0.97 -18.96 22.48
C GLY A 57 0.53 -20.15 21.60
N SER A 58 -0.78 -20.38 21.51
CA SER A 58 -1.39 -21.42 20.67
C SER A 58 -1.69 -20.94 19.24
N THR A 59 -1.56 -19.65 18.95
CA THR A 59 -1.87 -19.08 17.64
C THR A 59 -0.63 -19.05 16.77
N THR A 60 -0.76 -19.48 15.52
CA THR A 60 0.26 -19.34 14.49
C THR A 60 -0.26 -18.42 13.39
N GLN A 61 0.53 -17.43 13.04
CA GLN A 61 0.25 -16.49 11.96
C GLN A 61 1.44 -16.47 11.00
N THR A 62 1.16 -16.27 9.72
CA THR A 62 2.18 -15.99 8.72
C THR A 62 2.10 -14.51 8.35
N ILE A 63 3.24 -13.84 8.38
CA ILE A 63 3.38 -12.43 8.02
C ILE A 63 4.44 -12.27 6.94
N ALA A 64 4.25 -11.30 6.05
CA ALA A 64 5.21 -10.97 5.03
C ALA A 64 5.77 -9.55 5.22
N THR A 65 7.04 -9.38 4.88
CA THR A 65 7.65 -8.07 4.64
C THR A 65 8.17 -8.06 3.22
N MET A 66 7.83 -7.02 2.48
CA MET A 66 8.13 -6.94 1.06
C MET A 66 8.30 -5.49 0.63
N SER A 67 9.07 -5.27 -0.43
CA SER A 67 9.19 -3.95 -1.00
C SER A 67 9.21 -3.98 -2.52
N VAL A 68 8.46 -3.06 -3.12
CA VAL A 68 8.30 -2.94 -4.56
C VAL A 68 8.78 -1.58 -5.01
N GLU A 69 9.70 -1.56 -5.95
CA GLU A 69 10.20 -0.34 -6.58
C GLU A 69 9.23 0.10 -7.68
N ASN A 70 8.83 1.36 -7.60
CA ASN A 70 8.15 2.09 -8.65
C ASN A 70 9.19 2.47 -9.72
N PRO A 71 9.11 1.90 -10.94
CA PRO A 71 10.08 2.15 -12.00
C PRO A 71 9.99 3.57 -12.57
N GLY A 72 8.88 4.28 -12.35
CA GLY A 72 8.69 5.64 -12.84
C GLY A 72 9.38 6.69 -11.97
N SER A 73 9.08 6.70 -10.66
CA SER A 73 9.70 7.65 -9.73
C SER A 73 11.02 7.15 -9.12
N GLY A 74 11.27 5.83 -9.15
CA GLY A 74 12.36 5.18 -8.41
C GLY A 74 12.06 4.96 -6.93
N ASP A 75 10.86 5.33 -6.46
CA ASP A 75 10.48 5.14 -5.06
C ASP A 75 10.30 3.66 -4.74
N THR A 76 10.67 3.23 -3.54
CA THR A 76 10.42 1.87 -3.06
C THR A 76 9.33 1.88 -2.00
N TYR A 77 8.25 1.13 -2.26
CA TYR A 77 7.14 0.96 -1.33
C TYR A 77 7.34 -0.29 -0.49
N ARG A 78 7.50 -0.11 0.81
CA ARG A 78 7.69 -1.22 1.74
C ARG A 78 6.39 -1.55 2.47
N LEU A 79 5.97 -2.80 2.39
CA LEU A 79 4.88 -3.39 3.16
C LEU A 79 5.49 -4.21 4.28
N PHE A 80 5.26 -3.81 5.53
CA PHE A 80 5.90 -4.41 6.70
C PHE A 80 4.92 -5.26 7.50
N GLN A 81 5.29 -6.51 7.78
CA GLN A 81 4.55 -7.46 8.61
C GLN A 81 3.05 -7.57 8.26
N ILE A 82 2.74 -7.60 6.96
CA ILE A 82 1.36 -7.80 6.49
C ILE A 82 0.94 -9.26 6.72
N PRO A 83 -0.29 -9.52 7.21
CA PRO A 83 -0.77 -10.89 7.35
C PRO A 83 -0.93 -11.55 5.97
N ILE A 84 -0.49 -12.80 5.81
CA ILE A 84 -0.76 -13.56 4.59
C ILE A 84 -1.56 -14.81 4.93
N THR A 85 -2.55 -15.13 4.11
CA THR A 85 -3.34 -16.37 4.26
C THR A 85 -2.58 -17.52 3.60
N THR A 86 -2.43 -18.63 4.32
CA THR A 86 -1.68 -19.81 3.84
C THR A 86 -2.32 -20.50 2.63
N GLY A 87 -3.62 -20.31 2.40
CA GLY A 87 -4.33 -20.76 1.20
C GLY A 87 -4.12 -19.85 -0.03
N GLY A 88 -3.65 -18.61 0.16
CA GLY A 88 -3.37 -17.67 -0.92
C GLY A 88 -4.57 -17.25 -1.78
N GLY A 89 -4.28 -16.63 -2.92
CA GLY A 89 -5.23 -16.46 -4.03
C GLY A 89 -6.21 -15.29 -3.96
N THR A 90 -6.14 -14.43 -2.93
CA THR A 90 -7.04 -13.27 -2.79
C THR A 90 -6.27 -11.96 -2.69
N TRP A 91 -6.72 -10.96 -3.46
CA TRP A 91 -6.24 -9.58 -3.37
C TRP A 91 -6.62 -8.96 -2.02
N SER A 92 -5.61 -8.61 -1.22
CA SER A 92 -5.76 -8.06 0.12
C SER A 92 -5.29 -6.61 0.14
N VAL A 93 -5.98 -5.74 0.90
CA VAL A 93 -5.59 -4.33 1.02
C VAL A 93 -4.31 -4.22 1.82
N CYS A 94 -3.32 -3.49 1.29
CA CYS A 94 -2.10 -3.16 2.01
C CYS A 94 -2.48 -2.33 3.23
N ARG A 95 -2.05 -2.76 4.42
CA ARG A 95 -2.09 -1.89 5.60
C ARG A 95 -0.75 -1.18 5.68
N ALA A 96 -0.76 0.13 5.87
CA ALA A 96 0.44 0.86 6.21
C ALA A 96 1.03 0.21 7.48
N GLY A 97 2.32 -0.09 7.44
CA GLY A 97 3.06 -0.53 8.61
C GLY A 97 3.26 0.65 9.59
N PRO A 98 4.25 0.56 10.49
CA PRO A 98 4.67 1.72 11.28
C PRO A 98 5.19 2.86 10.39
N GLU A 99 5.66 2.54 9.18
CA GLU A 99 5.99 3.53 8.15
C GLU A 99 4.73 3.86 7.33
N PRO A 100 4.36 5.16 7.22
CA PRO A 100 3.19 5.55 6.45
C PRO A 100 3.44 5.29 4.97
N LEU A 101 2.42 4.75 4.28
CA LEU A 101 2.43 4.71 2.83
C LEU A 101 2.53 6.15 2.28
N PRO A 102 3.17 6.36 1.10
CA PRO A 102 3.28 7.68 0.51
C PRO A 102 1.90 8.32 0.34
N SER A 103 1.79 9.62 0.60
CA SER A 103 0.51 10.34 0.52
C SER A 103 -0.10 10.36 -0.89
N GLN A 104 0.68 10.02 -1.91
CA GLN A 104 0.22 9.90 -3.30
C GLN A 104 -0.48 8.57 -3.56
N LEU A 105 -0.26 7.54 -2.73
CA LEU A 105 -0.84 6.21 -2.89
C LEU A 105 -2.28 6.20 -2.37
N VAL A 106 -3.23 6.15 -3.30
CA VAL A 106 -4.68 6.12 -3.05
C VAL A 106 -5.13 4.72 -2.65
N ARG A 107 -4.64 3.71 -3.38
CA ARG A 107 -4.99 2.31 -3.16
C ARG A 107 -3.73 1.46 -3.27
N CYS A 108 -3.67 0.47 -2.41
CA CYS A 108 -2.67 -0.58 -2.47
C CYS A 108 -3.33 -1.91 -2.13
N GLN A 109 -3.14 -2.90 -2.99
CA GLN A 109 -3.47 -4.29 -2.72
C GLN A 109 -2.30 -5.19 -3.06
N TYR A 110 -2.21 -6.33 -2.40
CA TYR A 110 -1.23 -7.37 -2.66
C TYR A 110 -1.93 -8.73 -2.83
N LEU A 111 -1.29 -9.61 -3.58
CA LEU A 111 -1.66 -11.00 -3.79
C LEU A 111 -0.42 -11.83 -3.51
N ILE A 112 -0.54 -12.85 -2.65
CA ILE A 112 0.50 -13.85 -2.44
C ILE A 112 -0.19 -15.21 -2.38
N GLU A 113 0.18 -16.09 -3.31
CA GLU A 113 -0.30 -17.46 -3.38
C GLU A 113 0.88 -18.41 -3.50
N ARG A 114 1.34 -18.92 -2.36
CA ARG A 114 2.52 -19.79 -2.29
C ARG A 114 2.36 -21.11 -3.06
N PRO A 115 1.20 -21.80 -3.05
CA PRO A 115 1.05 -23.06 -3.80
C PRO A 115 1.17 -22.91 -5.31
N SER A 116 0.68 -21.81 -5.88
CA SER A 116 0.77 -21.51 -7.32
C SER A 116 2.00 -20.66 -7.66
N HIS A 117 2.86 -20.37 -6.69
CA HIS A 117 4.00 -19.48 -6.83
C HIS A 117 3.62 -18.10 -7.38
N THR A 118 2.45 -17.56 -7.05
CA THR A 118 2.01 -16.26 -7.60
C THR A 118 2.19 -15.13 -6.60
N ILE A 119 2.69 -14.00 -7.07
CA ILE A 119 2.74 -12.73 -6.33
C ILE A 119 2.21 -11.60 -7.21
N GLY A 120 1.51 -10.64 -6.64
CA GLY A 120 1.08 -9.47 -7.38
C GLY A 120 0.78 -8.27 -6.51
N PHE A 121 0.75 -7.10 -7.14
CA PHE A 121 0.42 -5.84 -6.51
C PHE A 121 -0.54 -5.05 -7.41
N ARG A 122 -1.48 -4.36 -6.77
CA ARG A 122 -2.31 -3.34 -7.40
C ARG A 122 -2.07 -2.03 -6.71
N PHE A 123 -1.59 -1.06 -7.45
CA PHE A 123 -1.33 0.27 -6.94
C PHE A 123 -2.20 1.27 -7.65
N GLN A 124 -2.69 2.24 -6.91
CA GLN A 124 -3.35 3.41 -7.47
C GLN A 124 -2.75 4.65 -6.82
N TRP A 125 -2.29 5.62 -7.60
CA TRP A 125 -1.68 6.83 -7.09
C TRP A 125 -2.06 8.08 -7.88
N TYR A 126 -2.00 9.23 -7.22
CA TYR A 126 -2.08 10.52 -7.89
C TYR A 126 -0.70 10.90 -8.45
N CYS A 127 -0.61 10.98 -9.77
CA CYS A 127 0.55 11.53 -10.48
C CYS A 127 0.24 12.91 -11.05
N GLY A 128 1.30 13.69 -11.30
CA GLY A 128 1.19 14.91 -12.09
C GLY A 128 1.07 14.60 -13.58
N SER A 129 0.24 15.36 -14.29
CA SER A 129 0.34 15.44 -15.75
C SER A 129 1.59 16.23 -16.13
N SER A 130 2.40 15.68 -17.04
CA SER A 130 3.56 16.39 -17.63
C SER A 130 3.14 17.44 -18.66
N THR A 131 1.96 17.28 -19.29
CA THR A 131 1.45 18.16 -20.33
C THR A 131 0.64 19.32 -19.76
N ASP A 132 -0.06 19.12 -18.65
CA ASP A 132 -0.92 20.12 -18.00
C ASP A 132 -0.44 20.37 -16.57
N ALA A 133 0.37 21.41 -16.40
CA ALA A 133 0.88 21.82 -15.09
C ALA A 133 -0.28 22.03 -14.10
N GLY A 134 -0.33 21.17 -13.06
CA GLY A 134 -1.31 21.26 -11.98
C GLY A 134 -2.52 20.32 -12.10
N LYS A 135 -2.67 19.57 -13.20
CA LYS A 135 -3.66 18.49 -13.26
C LYS A 135 -3.14 17.22 -12.59
N LEU A 136 -3.96 16.67 -11.70
CA LEU A 136 -3.74 15.36 -11.10
C LEU A 136 -4.37 14.29 -11.98
N VAL A 137 -3.63 13.22 -12.18
CA VAL A 137 -4.07 12.03 -12.90
C VAL A 137 -4.06 10.88 -11.92
N LEU A 138 -5.15 10.12 -11.89
CA LEU A 138 -5.22 8.87 -11.15
C LEU A 138 -4.63 7.78 -12.02
N PHE A 139 -3.48 7.26 -11.62
CA PHE A 139 -2.82 6.16 -12.28
C PHE A 139 -3.06 4.89 -11.48
N ASP A 140 -3.22 3.76 -12.17
CA ASP A 140 -3.36 2.45 -11.58
C ASP A 140 -2.57 1.42 -12.38
N ALA A 141 -1.89 0.54 -11.65
CA ALA A 141 -1.15 -0.58 -12.20
C ALA A 141 -1.46 -1.86 -11.46
N THR A 142 -1.67 -2.92 -12.23
CA THR A 142 -1.58 -4.29 -11.75
C THR A 142 -0.28 -4.92 -12.25
N VAL A 143 0.51 -5.44 -11.32
CA VAL A 143 1.73 -6.20 -11.62
C VAL A 143 1.67 -7.57 -10.99
N VAL A 144 2.14 -8.58 -11.72
CA VAL A 144 2.12 -9.98 -11.30
C VAL A 144 3.44 -10.64 -11.67
N GLY A 145 3.90 -11.57 -10.85
CA GLY A 145 5.10 -12.36 -11.12
C GLY A 145 5.01 -13.74 -10.48
N GLU A 146 5.99 -14.57 -10.81
CA GLU A 146 6.17 -15.89 -10.24
C GLU A 146 7.20 -15.83 -9.10
N LEU A 147 6.83 -16.31 -7.91
CA LEU A 147 7.72 -16.45 -6.76
C LEU A 147 8.64 -17.65 -6.96
N PRO A 148 9.97 -17.44 -7.01
CA PRO A 148 10.91 -18.54 -6.93
C PRO A 148 10.69 -19.39 -5.67
N THR A 149 11.22 -20.61 -5.69
CA THR A 149 11.20 -21.46 -4.49
C THR A 149 11.90 -20.74 -3.33
N GLU A 150 11.17 -20.55 -2.24
CA GLU A 150 11.66 -19.87 -1.05
C GLU A 150 12.68 -20.72 -0.29
N VAL A 151 13.67 -20.07 0.30
CA VAL A 151 14.61 -20.69 1.23
C VAL A 151 14.14 -20.40 2.65
N CYS A 152 13.71 -21.42 3.37
CA CYS A 152 13.19 -21.30 4.73
C CYS A 152 14.19 -21.81 5.78
N VAL A 153 14.37 -21.01 6.83
CA VAL A 153 15.24 -21.32 7.97
C VAL A 153 14.40 -21.35 9.24
N ALA A 154 14.53 -22.42 10.02
CA ALA A 154 13.93 -22.49 11.35
C ALA A 154 14.60 -21.46 12.28
N ARG A 155 13.80 -20.78 13.09
CA ARG A 155 14.25 -19.76 14.04
C ARG A 155 13.97 -20.22 15.46
N ASP A 156 14.73 -19.70 16.41
CA ASP A 156 14.68 -20.06 17.83
C ASP A 156 13.51 -19.44 18.61
N GLY A 157 12.60 -18.72 17.94
CA GLY A 157 11.44 -18.11 18.58
C GLY A 157 11.65 -16.67 19.02
N THR A 158 12.76 -16.01 18.66
CA THR A 158 12.93 -14.57 18.93
C THR A 158 11.76 -13.78 18.34
N GLY A 159 11.07 -12.99 19.18
CA GLY A 159 9.84 -12.28 18.78
C GLY A 159 8.66 -13.19 18.40
N GLY A 160 8.69 -14.46 18.80
CA GLY A 160 7.72 -15.48 18.40
C GLY A 160 7.98 -16.06 17.00
N VAL A 161 9.00 -15.61 16.26
CA VAL A 161 9.30 -16.10 14.91
C VAL A 161 9.90 -17.51 15.00
N THR A 162 9.20 -18.50 14.46
CA THR A 162 9.62 -19.92 14.46
C THR A 162 10.20 -20.37 13.12
N GLN A 163 9.88 -19.68 12.04
CA GLN A 163 10.43 -19.93 10.71
C GLN A 163 10.48 -18.61 9.94
N SER A 164 11.50 -18.43 9.11
CA SER A 164 11.65 -17.29 8.22
C SER A 164 12.04 -17.79 6.83
N CYS A 165 11.30 -17.37 5.82
CA CYS A 165 11.50 -17.73 4.41
C CYS A 165 11.85 -16.49 3.60
N ALA A 166 12.79 -16.61 2.68
CA ALA A 166 13.19 -15.51 1.79
C ALA A 166 13.43 -16.04 0.37
N LEU A 167 13.52 -15.14 -0.61
CA LEU A 167 13.92 -15.51 -1.97
C LEU A 167 15.43 -15.77 -2.04
N PRO A 168 15.88 -16.74 -2.85
CA PRO A 168 17.31 -17.05 -3.00
C PRO A 168 18.09 -15.92 -3.70
N ALA A 169 17.42 -15.07 -4.47
CA ALA A 169 17.99 -13.87 -5.08
C ALA A 169 16.92 -12.77 -5.19
N THR A 170 17.30 -11.54 -4.84
CA THR A 170 16.58 -10.29 -5.15
C THR A 170 17.52 -9.37 -5.92
N PRO A 171 17.02 -8.63 -6.92
CA PRO A 171 15.61 -8.28 -7.18
C PRO A 171 14.84 -9.27 -8.09
N LEU A 172 13.51 -9.36 -7.93
CA LEU A 172 12.61 -10.13 -8.79
C LEU A 172 11.75 -9.17 -9.66
N PRO A 173 11.81 -9.25 -11.01
CA PRO A 173 10.90 -8.48 -11.86
C PRO A 173 9.46 -8.99 -11.74
N LEU A 174 8.52 -8.05 -11.72
CA LEU A 174 7.08 -8.27 -11.75
C LEU A 174 6.54 -7.66 -13.05
N GLU A 175 5.93 -8.46 -13.88
CA GLU A 175 5.42 -8.01 -15.18
C GLU A 175 4.17 -7.16 -14.98
N VAL A 176 4.07 -6.09 -15.76
CA VAL A 176 2.87 -5.28 -15.83
C VAL A 176 1.78 -6.04 -16.58
N GLU A 177 0.70 -6.36 -15.89
CA GLU A 177 -0.50 -6.93 -16.51
C GLU A 177 -1.38 -5.82 -17.12
N ASN A 178 -1.51 -4.71 -16.39
CA ASN A 178 -2.19 -3.52 -16.89
C ASN A 178 -1.64 -2.25 -16.23
N ILE A 179 -1.68 -1.17 -17.00
CA ILE A 179 -1.48 0.21 -16.55
C ILE A 179 -2.61 1.03 -17.18
N TYR A 180 -3.30 1.83 -16.37
CA TYR A 180 -4.27 2.82 -16.83
C TYR A 180 -4.09 4.14 -16.12
N TRP A 181 -4.57 5.22 -16.75
CA TRP A 181 -4.59 6.54 -16.14
C TRP A 181 -5.78 7.35 -16.61
N GLU A 182 -6.36 8.15 -15.71
CA GLU A 182 -7.51 9.02 -15.98
C GLU A 182 -7.40 10.35 -15.24
N ASP A 183 -8.03 11.40 -15.77
CA ASP A 183 -8.07 12.70 -15.10
C ASP A 183 -8.75 12.56 -13.74
N ALA A 184 -8.06 12.95 -12.65
CA ALA A 184 -8.57 12.76 -11.29
C ALA A 184 -9.90 13.50 -11.04
N ASP A 185 -10.15 14.58 -11.78
CA ASP A 185 -11.40 15.36 -11.73
C ASP A 185 -12.62 14.59 -12.26
N THR A 186 -12.39 13.54 -13.07
CA THR A 186 -13.46 12.70 -13.65
C THR A 186 -13.70 11.39 -12.89
N ALA A 187 -12.79 10.98 -12.01
CA ALA A 187 -12.84 9.70 -11.29
C ALA A 187 -13.83 9.65 -10.11
N THR A 188 -14.51 10.77 -9.80
CA THR A 188 -15.42 10.90 -8.63
C THR A 188 -16.90 11.08 -8.99
N SER A 189 -17.27 10.95 -10.27
CA SER A 189 -18.66 11.05 -10.74
C SER A 189 -19.37 9.70 -10.83
#